data_AF-A0A351FZH6-F1
#
_entry.id   AF-A0A351FZH6-F1
#
_cell.length_a   1.000
_cell.length_b   1.000
_cell.length_c   1.000
_cell.angle_alpha   90.00
_cell.angle_beta   90.00
_cell.angle_gamma   90.00
#
_symmetry.space_group_name_H-M   'P 1'
#
loop_
_entity.id
_entity.type
_entity.pdbx_description
1 polymer ?
#
loop_
_entity_poly.entity_id
_entity_poly.type
_entity_poly.pdbx_seq_one_letter_code
_entity_poly.pdbx_strand_id
1 'polypeptide(L)'
;MLQREFLALRNGSPPVFIREGFMSFKSLLLISVVVLFACRVQAEDWGHWRGVGGNGVSETAKPPVQWSETDNVKWKRAIPGRGSGSPVVWGERVFVVTAVPGEAGKNASGRASLRFQVLCFDRGDGK
;
A
#
# COMPACT_ATOMS: atom_id res chain seq x y z
N MET A 1 -20.18 -63.75 -19.74
CA MET A 1 -21.61 -63.44 -19.56
C MET A 1 -21.73 -61.92 -19.62
N LEU A 2 -21.58 -61.33 -20.82
CA LEU A 2 -22.68 -60.89 -21.70
C LEU A 2 -23.76 -60.14 -20.91
N GLN A 3 -23.77 -58.80 -20.99
CA GLN A 3 -24.75 -58.10 -21.81
C GLN A 3 -24.44 -56.61 -21.90
N ARG A 4 -24.37 -56.13 -23.13
CA ARG A 4 -24.50 -54.72 -23.51
C ARG A 4 -25.95 -54.33 -23.25
N GLU A 5 -26.19 -53.14 -22.70
CA GLU A 5 -27.37 -52.38 -23.05
C GLU A 5 -26.97 -50.97 -23.46
N PHE A 6 -27.41 -50.64 -24.67
CA PHE A 6 -27.19 -49.41 -25.39
C PHE A 6 -28.55 -48.72 -25.40
N LEU A 7 -28.76 -47.72 -24.54
CA LEU A 7 -29.91 -46.83 -24.64
C LEU A 7 -29.39 -45.44 -24.98
N ALA A 8 -29.48 -45.16 -26.28
CA ALA A 8 -29.14 -43.88 -26.89
C ALA A 8 -30.15 -42.81 -26.42
N LEU A 9 -29.68 -41.86 -25.60
CA LEU A 9 -30.34 -40.56 -25.47
C LEU A 9 -29.74 -39.60 -26.50
N ARG A 10 -30.63 -39.28 -27.42
CA ARG A 10 -30.58 -38.33 -28.52
C ARG A 10 -30.26 -36.91 -28.01
N ASN A 11 -29.05 -36.41 -28.26
CA ASN A 11 -28.70 -35.01 -28.54
C ASN A 11 -27.16 -34.89 -28.55
N GLY A 12 -26.60 -34.57 -29.71
CA GLY A 12 -25.17 -34.61 -30.03
C GLY A 12 -24.29 -33.54 -29.39
N SER A 13 -24.41 -33.33 -28.08
CA SER A 13 -23.39 -32.60 -27.32
C SER A 13 -22.28 -33.58 -26.96
N PRO A 14 -21.00 -33.29 -27.26
CA PRO A 14 -19.91 -34.12 -26.75
C PRO A 14 -19.98 -34.14 -25.22
N PRO A 15 -19.67 -35.28 -24.56
CA PRO A 15 -19.61 -35.31 -23.11
C PRO A 15 -18.64 -34.23 -22.64
N VAL A 16 -19.14 -33.25 -21.88
CA VAL A 16 -18.27 -32.32 -21.14
C VAL A 16 -17.64 -33.15 -20.04
N PHE A 17 -16.48 -33.72 -20.35
CA PHE A 17 -15.60 -34.30 -19.34
C PHE A 17 -15.08 -33.15 -18.49
N ILE A 18 -15.79 -32.83 -17.41
CA ILE A 18 -15.17 -32.14 -16.29
C ILE A 18 -14.12 -33.12 -15.78
N ARG A 19 -12.87 -32.95 -16.24
CA ARG A 19 -11.74 -33.61 -15.62
C ARG A 19 -11.75 -33.15 -14.18
N GLU A 20 -12.14 -34.02 -13.26
CA GLU A 20 -11.75 -33.89 -11.85
C GLU A 20 -10.23 -34.02 -11.81
N GLY A 21 -9.56 -32.91 -12.10
CA GLY A 21 -8.13 -32.81 -12.03
C GLY A 21 -7.76 -32.86 -10.56
N PHE A 22 -7.47 -34.06 -10.04
CA PHE A 22 -6.76 -34.19 -8.78
C PHE A 22 -5.47 -33.37 -8.90
N MET A 23 -5.44 -32.23 -8.21
CA MET A 23 -4.30 -31.33 -8.24
C MET A 23 -3.10 -32.11 -7.67
N SER A 24 -2.04 -32.27 -8.48
CA SER A 24 -0.86 -33.02 -8.05
C SER A 24 -0.29 -32.40 -6.78
N PHE A 25 0.20 -33.23 -5.85
CA PHE A 25 0.81 -32.76 -4.60
C PHE A 25 1.92 -31.71 -4.84
N LYS A 26 2.65 -31.83 -5.95
CA LYS A 26 3.66 -30.85 -6.37
C LYS A 26 3.06 -29.49 -6.75
N SER A 27 1.91 -29.47 -7.40
CA SER A 27 1.18 -28.25 -7.76
C SER A 27 0.61 -27.56 -6.52
N LEU A 28 0.10 -28.32 -5.55
CA LEU A 28 -0.35 -27.77 -4.26
C LEU A 28 0.80 -27.15 -3.47
N LEU A 29 1.96 -27.81 -3.47
CA LEU A 29 3.17 -27.32 -2.79
C LEU A 29 3.71 -26.05 -3.46
N LEU A 30 3.70 -25.99 -4.80
CA LEU A 30 4.09 -24.80 -5.56
C LEU A 30 3.15 -23.62 -5.27
N ILE A 31 1.83 -23.86 -5.25
CA ILE A 31 0.82 -22.83 -4.92
C ILE A 31 1.02 -22.34 -3.49
N SER A 32 1.26 -23.24 -2.53
CA SER A 32 1.52 -22.87 -1.13
C SER A 32 2.74 -21.95 -1.01
N VAL A 33 3.85 -22.28 -1.69
CA VAL A 33 5.04 -21.42 -1.72
C VAL A 33 4.73 -20.05 -2.32
N VAL A 34 4.02 -19.98 -3.45
CA VAL A 34 3.64 -18.71 -4.08
C VAL A 34 2.76 -17.85 -3.17
N VAL A 35 1.79 -18.47 -2.46
CA VAL A 35 0.91 -17.77 -1.51
C VAL A 35 1.69 -17.24 -0.30
N LEU A 36 2.65 -18.01 0.22
CA LEU A 36 3.50 -17.57 1.34
C LEU A 36 4.37 -16.36 0.96
N PHE A 37 4.88 -16.31 -0.27
CA PHE A 37 5.66 -15.16 -0.77
C PHE A 37 4.80 -13.93 -1.10
N ALA A 38 3.48 -14.08 -1.27
CA ALA A 38 2.57 -12.97 -1.54
C ALA A 38 2.24 -12.14 -0.28
N CYS A 39 2.50 -12.66 0.92
CA CYS A 39 2.22 -11.96 2.17
C CYS A 39 3.25 -10.84 2.39
N ARG A 40 2.82 -9.58 2.20
CA ARG A 40 3.64 -8.40 2.47
C ARG A 40 3.60 -8.10 3.97
N VAL A 41 4.76 -8.00 4.61
CA VAL A 41 4.85 -7.42 5.96
C VAL A 41 4.59 -5.92 5.84
N GLN A 42 3.49 -5.44 6.43
CA GLN A 42 3.21 -4.02 6.56
C GLN A 42 3.73 -3.52 7.90
N ALA A 43 4.40 -2.36 7.88
CA ALA A 43 4.69 -1.64 9.11
C ALA A 43 3.38 -1.05 9.67
N GLU A 44 3.32 -0.87 10.99
CA GLU A 44 2.19 -0.20 11.65
C GLU A 44 1.99 1.22 11.11
N ASP A 45 0.72 1.63 11.00
CA ASP A 45 0.35 2.96 10.53
C ASP A 45 0.64 4.02 11.59
N TRP A 46 1.14 5.17 11.15
CA TRP A 46 1.44 6.34 11.99
C TRP A 46 0.44 7.45 11.70
N GLY A 47 -0.81 7.22 12.13
CA GLY A 47 -1.99 8.00 11.72
C GLY A 47 -2.08 9.43 12.28
N HIS A 48 -1.33 9.78 13.31
CA HIS A 48 -1.45 11.10 13.97
C HIS A 48 -0.14 11.56 14.62
N TRP A 49 -0.17 12.78 15.16
CA TRP A 49 0.94 13.34 15.93
C TRP A 49 1.35 12.36 17.01
N ARG A 50 2.65 12.02 17.03
CA ARG A 50 3.27 11.07 17.99
C ARG A 50 2.83 9.59 17.86
N GLY A 51 2.21 9.19 16.76
CA GLY A 51 1.98 7.78 16.42
C GLY A 51 0.93 7.10 17.28
N VAL A 52 0.70 5.80 17.09
CA VAL A 52 -0.42 5.04 17.69
C VAL A 52 -0.57 5.24 19.21
N GLY A 53 0.55 5.27 19.95
CA GLY A 53 0.56 5.50 21.40
C GLY A 53 0.55 6.97 21.84
N GLY A 54 0.61 7.93 20.91
CA GLY A 54 0.63 9.36 21.19
C GLY A 54 1.89 9.85 21.93
N ASN A 55 2.92 9.00 22.05
CA ASN A 55 4.14 9.27 22.82
C ASN A 55 5.38 9.52 21.92
N GLY A 56 5.28 9.26 20.61
CA GLY A 56 6.36 9.47 19.65
C GLY A 56 7.34 8.29 19.61
N VAL A 57 6.94 7.12 20.11
CA VAL A 57 7.77 5.93 20.21
C VAL A 57 7.25 4.86 19.25
N SER A 58 8.17 4.20 18.54
CA SER A 58 7.88 2.93 17.86
C SER A 58 8.58 1.82 18.62
N GLU A 59 7.83 0.83 19.08
CA GLU A 59 8.34 -0.24 19.95
C GLU A 59 9.24 -1.24 19.22
N THR A 60 9.01 -1.41 17.90
CA THR A 60 9.65 -2.45 17.09
C THR A 60 10.59 -1.90 16.01
N ALA A 61 10.51 -0.60 15.71
CA ALA A 61 11.34 -0.01 14.68
C ALA A 61 12.80 0.08 15.10
N LYS A 62 13.70 -0.17 14.14
CA LYS A 62 15.16 -0.05 14.29
C LYS A 62 15.69 0.93 13.24
N PRO A 63 15.40 2.24 13.37
CA PRO A 63 15.87 3.22 12.39
C PRO A 63 17.41 3.32 12.44
N PRO A 64 18.05 3.73 11.33
CA PRO A 64 19.46 4.07 11.35
C PRO A 64 19.74 5.17 12.37
N VAL A 65 20.91 5.11 13.01
CA VAL A 65 21.35 6.09 14.03
C VAL A 65 22.35 7.12 13.48
N GLN A 66 22.77 6.95 12.23
CA GLN A 66 23.63 7.87 11.50
C GLN A 66 22.92 8.30 10.23
N TRP A 67 23.00 9.58 9.88
CA TRP A 67 22.31 10.16 8.73
C TRP A 67 23.17 11.26 8.12
N SER A 68 23.05 11.44 6.80
CA SER A 68 23.57 12.60 6.09
C SER A 68 22.55 13.07 5.05
N GLU A 69 22.91 14.05 4.23
CA GLU A 69 22.06 14.47 3.10
C GLU A 69 21.86 13.36 2.06
N THR A 70 22.72 12.34 2.05
CA THR A 70 22.70 11.23 1.08
C THR A 70 22.62 9.86 1.74
N ASP A 71 23.13 9.71 2.97
CA ASP A 71 23.20 8.41 3.64
C ASP A 71 21.96 8.16 4.48
N ASN A 72 21.46 6.92 4.39
CA ASN A 72 20.24 6.44 5.05
C ASN A 72 18.95 7.20 4.67
N VAL A 73 19.00 8.09 3.67
CA VAL A 73 17.82 8.78 3.11
C VAL A 73 17.22 7.96 1.96
N LYS A 74 15.97 7.52 2.10
CA LYS A 74 15.26 6.78 1.05
C LYS A 74 14.87 7.66 -0.14
N TRP A 75 14.36 8.85 0.15
CA TRP A 75 14.00 9.88 -0.82
C TRP A 75 13.88 11.24 -0.13
N LYS A 76 13.98 12.30 -0.91
CA LYS A 76 13.83 13.69 -0.46
C LYS A 76 12.96 14.44 -1.45
N ARG A 77 11.99 15.23 -0.96
CA ARG A 77 11.10 16.03 -1.80
C ARG A 77 10.97 17.45 -1.26
N ALA A 78 11.04 18.42 -2.16
CA ALA A 78 10.73 19.81 -1.84
C ALA A 78 9.23 19.96 -1.58
N ILE A 79 8.87 20.52 -0.43
CA ILE A 79 7.49 20.81 -0.05
C ILE A 79 7.23 22.29 -0.33
N PRO A 80 6.22 22.65 -1.15
CA PRO A 80 5.89 24.03 -1.41
C PRO A 80 5.30 24.69 -0.16
N GLY A 81 5.53 25.98 0.03
CA GLY A 81 4.94 26.74 1.12
C GLY A 81 5.63 26.52 2.47
N ARG A 82 4.87 26.61 3.55
CA ARG A 82 5.34 26.49 4.94
C ARG A 82 4.41 25.56 5.71
N GLY A 83 4.97 24.63 6.45
CA GLY A 83 4.20 23.72 7.31
C GLY A 83 5.02 23.33 8.54
N SER A 84 4.32 23.11 9.66
CA SER A 84 4.91 22.66 10.93
C SER A 84 4.26 21.37 11.43
N GLY A 85 3.43 20.73 10.62
CA GLY A 85 2.79 19.45 10.96
C GLY A 85 3.74 18.28 10.78
N SER A 86 3.54 17.22 11.56
CA SER A 86 4.20 15.94 11.31
C SER A 86 3.63 15.26 10.07
N PRO A 87 4.44 14.53 9.30
CA PRO A 87 3.92 13.61 8.30
C PRO A 87 3.08 12.51 8.96
N VAL A 88 2.05 12.06 8.25
CA VAL A 88 1.27 10.85 8.58
C VAL A 88 1.66 9.75 7.61
N VAL A 89 1.98 8.57 8.11
CA VAL A 89 2.29 7.39 7.28
C VAL A 89 1.14 6.41 7.41
N TRP A 90 0.52 6.04 6.30
CA TRP A 90 -0.58 5.08 6.28
C TRP A 90 -0.43 4.15 5.08
N GLY A 91 -0.14 2.87 5.34
CA GLY A 91 0.26 1.88 4.35
C GLY A 91 1.46 2.35 3.53
N GLU A 92 1.25 2.43 2.21
CA GLU A 92 2.24 2.87 1.22
C GLU A 92 2.16 4.38 0.92
N ARG A 93 1.47 5.17 1.76
CA ARG A 93 1.30 6.61 1.56
C ARG A 93 1.90 7.42 2.70
N VAL A 94 2.42 8.60 2.34
CA VAL A 94 2.87 9.64 3.28
C VAL A 94 2.10 10.92 3.00
N PHE A 95 1.42 11.43 4.03
CA PHE A 95 0.63 12.64 3.96
C PHE A 95 1.33 13.78 4.68
N VAL A 96 1.38 14.96 4.05
CA VAL A 96 2.04 16.16 4.60
C VAL A 96 1.13 17.36 4.44
N VAL A 97 0.97 18.13 5.51
CA VAL A 97 0.24 19.40 5.48
C VAL A 97 1.17 20.57 5.17
N THR A 98 0.73 21.49 4.32
CA THR A 98 1.48 22.72 4.04
C THR A 98 0.55 23.89 3.72
N ALA A 99 1.00 25.11 4.02
CA ALA A 99 0.36 26.37 3.67
C ALA A 99 1.16 27.05 2.55
N VAL A 100 0.56 27.17 1.37
CA VAL A 100 1.15 27.90 0.23
C VAL A 100 0.54 29.30 0.13
N PRO A 101 1.19 30.25 -0.58
CA PRO A 101 0.56 31.53 -0.89
C PRO A 101 -0.80 31.33 -1.58
N GLY A 102 -1.82 32.01 -1.07
CA GLY A 102 -3.14 32.09 -1.69
C GLY A 102 -3.16 33.13 -2.81
N GLU A 103 -4.17 33.03 -3.68
CA GLU A 103 -4.36 33.96 -4.80
C GLU A 103 -4.96 35.30 -4.36
N ALA A 104 -5.71 35.31 -3.26
CA ALA A 104 -6.15 36.54 -2.63
C ALA A 104 -4.92 37.31 -2.12
N GLY A 105 -4.90 38.62 -2.36
CA GLY A 105 -3.80 39.49 -1.95
C GLY A 105 -3.62 39.58 -0.43
N LYS A 106 -3.10 40.70 0.05
CA LYS A 106 -2.96 40.91 1.49
C LYS A 106 -4.34 41.10 2.14
N ASN A 107 -4.57 40.43 3.26
CA ASN A 107 -5.75 40.66 4.08
C ASN A 107 -5.66 42.02 4.81
N ALA A 108 -6.71 42.40 5.56
CA ALA A 108 -6.75 43.67 6.30
C ALA A 108 -5.58 43.87 7.29
N SER A 109 -4.91 42.78 7.72
CA SER A 109 -3.71 42.84 8.58
C SER A 109 -2.39 42.93 7.80
N GLY A 110 -2.44 43.09 6.48
CA GLY A 110 -1.25 43.14 5.61
C GLY A 110 -0.59 41.80 5.35
N ARG A 111 -1.15 40.68 5.85
CA ARG A 111 -0.61 39.33 5.66
C ARG A 111 -1.09 38.76 4.34
N ALA A 112 -0.21 38.06 3.62
CA ALA A 112 -0.60 37.33 2.43
C ALA A 112 -1.66 36.27 2.77
N SER A 113 -2.62 36.08 1.87
CA SER A 113 -3.53 34.93 1.96
C SER A 113 -2.74 33.63 1.92
N LEU A 114 -3.26 32.60 2.58
CA LEU A 114 -2.70 31.26 2.60
C LEU A 114 -3.74 30.25 2.13
N ARG A 115 -3.28 29.26 1.36
CA ARG A 115 -4.05 28.09 0.98
C ARG A 115 -3.43 26.86 1.63
N PHE A 116 -4.20 26.20 2.49
CA PHE A 116 -3.79 24.97 3.16
C PHE A 116 -4.03 23.77 2.25
N GLN A 117 -3.05 22.89 2.16
CA GLN A 117 -3.07 21.70 1.32
C GLN A 117 -2.61 20.48 2.11
N VAL A 118 -3.15 19.33 1.73
CA VAL A 118 -2.61 18.02 2.08
C VAL A 118 -1.95 17.46 0.83
N LEU A 119 -0.66 17.18 0.91
CA LEU A 119 0.09 16.48 -0.10
C LEU A 119 0.10 14.99 0.24
N CYS A 120 0.02 14.14 -0.77
CA CYS A 120 0.09 12.69 -0.62
C CYS A 120 1.23 12.19 -1.51
N PHE A 121 2.11 11.39 -0.93
CA PHE A 121 3.28 10.83 -1.58
C PHE A 121 3.29 9.30 -1.45
N ASP A 122 3.85 8.63 -2.44
CA ASP A 122 4.21 7.23 -2.31
C ASP A 122 5.35 7.05 -1.28
N ARG A 123 5.22 6.09 -0.36
CA ARG A 123 6.23 5.80 0.67
C ARG A 123 7.49 5.16 0.07
N GLY A 124 7.35 4.50 -1.08
CA GLY A 124 8.40 3.87 -1.85
C GLY A 124 9.39 4.89 -2.38
N ASP A 125 8.92 5.85 -3.17
CA ASP A 125 9.76 6.75 -3.96
C ASP A 125 9.46 8.25 -3.79
N GLY A 126 8.46 8.59 -2.97
CA GLY A 126 8.08 9.97 -2.69
C GLY A 126 7.36 10.68 -3.82
N LYS A 127 6.87 9.98 -4.86
CA LYS A 127 6.13 10.57 -5.99
C LYS A 127 4.69 10.93 -5.66
#